data_AF-A0A497G6E7-F1
#
_entry.id   AF-A0A497G6E7-F1
#
_cell.length_a   1.000
_cell.length_b   1.000
_cell.length_c   1.000
_cell.angle_alpha   90.00
_cell.angle_beta   90.00
_cell.angle_gamma   90.00
#
_symmetry.space_group_name_H-M   'P 1'
#
loop_
_entity.id
_entity.type
_entity.pdbx_description
1 polymer ?
#
loop_
_entity_poly.entity_id
_entity_poly.type
_entity_poly.pdbx_seq_one_letter_code
_entity_poly.pdbx_strand_id
1 'polypeptide(L)'
;MMVKKHFISRYGKPIYTIGVGGSGGSIQQYHIAQNYPGLLDGGVPQYSYSDMITQTIYVGDCSLMEYYFDIVAPAEGDSTFGGFDPLTQSVIGPTITPRTWIEGMSSSDDEEHEIYTPLTGGKYRGSTECVEGWLGLLPLVINPLFTNVVGLEQLPDDVVTDVKWTHWDDLKNIYGENEQGYAPNTWDNVGVQYGLQALKENKITLKQFLDINAKIGGWKQPWEMVPEGYPFSLYNTIQYLLEITPDPKDFDPWSIRNANIDTDEKGVAPRTTGNIDAMHAAYQSGHVFIGRPVDGSEMIPLIDFRHYLDPVLDMHHAQQSFATRERLLEGQGHADNQLIWFAKPYYDLTMHAFDVLDEWIYNIQHKVYGKGVVVNRPDDAEDMCVDAEGNIIGEGPDAWDGILDDNEPGPCTSAFPLFSTSRIIAGGNMGGDVFKCQLIPVREAVERGFYDPVPIDDETLKRLEEIFPDGVCDYSKGDAGRPDGF
;
A
#
# COMPACT_ATOMS: atom_id res chain seq x y z
N MET A 1 17.21 11.82 16.70
CA MET A 1 18.15 12.88 17.16
C MET A 1 18.66 12.71 18.62
N MET A 2 17.81 12.48 19.61
CA MET A 2 18.22 12.39 21.03
C MET A 2 19.20 11.24 21.32
N VAL A 3 18.98 10.07 20.72
CA VAL A 3 19.87 8.91 20.86
C VAL A 3 21.30 9.21 20.37
N LYS A 4 21.45 9.79 19.17
CA LYS A 4 22.76 10.20 18.62
C LYS A 4 23.44 11.24 19.52
N LYS A 5 22.71 12.24 20.03
CA LYS A 5 23.25 13.23 20.99
C LYS A 5 23.72 12.57 22.28
N HIS A 6 22.94 11.65 22.84
CA HIS A 6 23.33 10.93 24.05
C HIS A 6 24.59 10.09 23.83
N PHE A 7 24.67 9.35 22.71
CA PHE A 7 25.86 8.60 22.32
C PHE A 7 27.08 9.53 22.22
N ILE A 8 26.97 10.65 21.51
CA ILE A 8 28.07 11.62 21.35
C ILE A 8 28.55 12.16 22.69
N SER A 9 27.62 12.50 23.59
CA SER A 9 27.97 13.03 24.91
C SER A 9 28.76 12.04 25.78
N ARG A 10 28.55 10.74 25.56
CA ARG A 10 29.11 9.68 26.38
C ARG A 10 30.35 9.03 25.77
N TYR A 11 30.40 8.93 24.45
CA TYR A 11 31.40 8.14 23.71
C TYR A 11 32.16 8.94 22.65
N GLY A 12 31.74 10.17 22.33
CA GLY A 12 32.29 10.98 21.25
C GLY A 12 31.55 10.79 19.91
N LYS A 13 31.96 11.55 18.89
CA LYS A 13 31.34 11.50 17.55
C LYS A 13 31.53 10.09 16.95
N PRO A 14 30.45 9.40 16.52
CA PRO A 14 30.59 8.12 15.83
C PRO A 14 31.33 8.32 14.49
N ILE A 15 31.99 7.28 14.00
CA ILE A 15 32.64 7.29 12.68
C ILE A 15 31.56 7.47 11.60
N TYR A 16 30.48 6.72 11.70
CA TYR A 16 29.24 6.86 10.93
C TYR A 16 28.06 6.24 11.70
N THR A 17 26.84 6.39 11.19
CA THR A 17 25.60 5.85 11.77
C THR A 17 24.80 5.12 10.69
N ILE A 18 24.54 3.82 10.86
CA ILE A 18 23.70 3.04 9.96
C ILE A 18 22.35 2.75 10.63
N GLY A 19 21.26 2.83 9.86
CA GLY A 19 19.93 2.33 10.24
C GLY A 19 19.73 0.89 9.78
N VAL A 20 18.96 0.11 10.55
CA VAL A 20 18.47 -1.21 10.14
C VAL A 20 17.09 -1.42 10.76
N GLY A 21 16.15 -1.99 10.01
CA GLY A 21 14.81 -2.25 10.52
C GLY A 21 13.82 -2.62 9.42
N GLY A 22 12.91 -3.52 9.79
CA GLY A 22 11.83 -4.02 8.94
C GLY A 22 10.56 -3.18 9.00
N SER A 23 9.73 -3.21 7.95
CA SER A 23 8.36 -2.66 7.97
C SER A 23 8.36 -1.17 8.35
N GLY A 24 7.69 -0.75 9.43
CA GLY A 24 7.78 0.62 9.95
C GLY A 24 9.21 1.12 10.24
N GLY A 25 10.15 0.22 10.52
CA GLY A 25 11.58 0.55 10.66
C GLY A 25 12.28 0.87 9.34
N SER A 26 11.76 0.39 8.21
CA SER A 26 12.25 0.77 6.87
C SER A 26 11.80 2.19 6.52
N ILE A 27 10.53 2.50 6.79
CA ILE A 27 9.91 3.82 6.58
C ILE A 27 10.72 4.88 7.35
N GLN A 28 11.07 4.60 8.60
CA GLN A 28 11.91 5.49 9.39
C GLN A 28 13.24 5.81 8.72
N GLN A 29 13.88 4.84 8.06
CA GLN A 29 15.16 5.06 7.38
C GLN A 29 14.99 5.97 6.15
N TYR A 30 13.99 5.73 5.31
CA TYR A 30 13.69 6.60 4.16
C TYR A 30 13.30 8.02 4.59
N HIS A 31 12.40 8.16 5.56
CA HIS A 31 12.00 9.46 6.09
C HIS A 31 13.14 10.20 6.77
N ILE A 32 14.03 9.50 7.49
CA ILE A 32 15.19 10.15 8.11
C ILE A 32 16.16 10.61 7.03
N ALA A 33 16.43 9.79 6.00
CA ALA A 33 17.28 10.17 4.88
C ALA A 33 16.72 11.39 4.13
N GLN A 34 15.41 11.46 3.92
CA GLN A 34 14.74 12.59 3.28
C GLN A 34 14.68 13.84 4.16
N ASN A 35 14.15 13.72 5.39
CA ASN A 35 13.75 14.86 6.21
C ASN A 35 14.82 15.33 7.19
N TYR A 36 15.80 14.47 7.53
CA TYR A 36 16.87 14.79 8.46
C TYR A 36 18.26 14.37 7.94
N PRO A 37 18.70 14.92 6.78
CA PRO A 37 20.01 14.59 6.22
C PRO A 37 21.16 14.75 7.23
N GLY A 38 22.08 13.79 7.23
CA GLY A 38 23.20 13.70 8.19
C GLY A 38 22.87 13.05 9.54
N LEU A 39 21.62 12.65 9.79
CA LEU A 39 21.29 11.82 10.96
C LEU A 39 21.74 10.37 10.78
N LEU A 40 21.57 9.80 9.58
CA LEU A 40 22.11 8.53 9.13
C LEU A 40 23.15 8.77 8.02
N ASP A 41 24.10 7.85 7.91
CA ASP A 41 25.14 7.81 6.89
C ASP A 41 24.93 6.65 5.90
N GLY A 42 24.05 5.68 6.24
CA GLY A 42 23.58 4.60 5.38
C GLY A 42 22.40 3.85 6.03
N GLY A 43 21.74 2.96 5.30
CA GLY A 43 20.60 2.20 5.83
C GLY A 43 20.38 0.84 5.18
N VAL A 44 19.82 -0.08 5.97
CA VAL A 44 19.31 -1.39 5.55
C VAL A 44 17.80 -1.42 5.81
N PRO A 45 16.98 -0.77 4.96
CA PRO A 45 15.52 -0.90 5.02
C PRO A 45 15.14 -2.34 4.68
N GLN A 46 14.48 -3.02 5.60
CA GLN A 46 14.04 -4.40 5.39
C GLN A 46 12.53 -4.43 5.14
N TYR A 47 12.07 -5.28 4.22
CA TYR A 47 10.63 -5.42 3.91
C TYR A 47 10.00 -4.03 3.70
N SER A 48 10.61 -3.27 2.80
CA SER A 48 10.43 -1.82 2.75
C SER A 48 9.02 -1.40 2.37
N TYR A 49 8.60 -0.27 2.94
CA TYR A 49 7.58 0.62 2.39
C TYR A 49 8.20 2.02 2.24
N SER A 50 7.80 2.76 1.22
CA SER A 50 8.34 4.12 1.01
C SER A 50 7.90 5.09 2.10
N ASP A 51 6.61 5.09 2.45
CA ASP A 51 6.01 5.82 3.56
C ASP A 51 4.69 5.17 4.03
N MET A 52 4.17 5.58 5.19
CA MET A 52 2.91 5.03 5.72
C MET A 52 1.65 5.59 5.05
N ILE A 53 1.67 6.84 4.59
CA ILE A 53 0.43 7.54 4.23
C ILE A 53 -0.03 7.11 2.84
N THR A 54 0.88 6.96 1.88
CA THR A 54 0.56 6.40 0.57
C THR A 54 0.29 4.90 0.65
N GLN A 55 0.88 4.21 1.62
CA GLN A 55 0.64 2.78 1.83
C GLN A 55 -0.82 2.48 2.13
N THR A 56 -1.53 3.36 2.84
CA THR A 56 -2.96 3.18 3.16
C THR A 56 -3.90 3.29 1.95
N ILE A 57 -3.43 3.76 0.78
CA ILE A 57 -4.29 4.02 -0.38
C ILE A 57 -4.94 2.73 -0.89
N TYR A 58 -4.12 1.74 -1.27
CA TYR A 58 -4.66 0.49 -1.83
C TYR A 58 -5.22 -0.43 -0.74
N VAL A 59 -4.73 -0.30 0.50
CA VAL A 59 -5.30 -0.97 1.68
C VAL A 59 -6.77 -0.61 1.88
N GLY A 60 -7.12 0.66 1.64
CA GLY A 60 -8.51 1.10 1.66
C GLY A 60 -9.40 0.48 0.59
N ASP A 61 -8.84 -0.14 -0.45
CA ASP A 61 -9.63 -0.83 -1.48
C ASP A 61 -9.97 -2.27 -1.08
N CYS A 62 -9.09 -2.95 -0.34
CA CYS A 62 -9.17 -4.39 -0.08
C CYS A 62 -10.53 -4.81 0.49
N SER A 63 -10.98 -4.23 1.60
CA SER A 63 -12.24 -4.68 2.22
C SER A 63 -13.47 -4.38 1.37
N LEU A 64 -13.44 -3.33 0.53
CA LEU A 64 -14.54 -3.03 -0.40
C LEU A 64 -14.60 -4.08 -1.53
N MET A 65 -13.44 -4.49 -2.04
CA MET A 65 -13.31 -5.54 -3.06
C MET A 65 -13.72 -6.91 -2.51
N GLU A 66 -13.22 -7.26 -1.33
CA GLU A 66 -13.55 -8.50 -0.64
C GLU A 66 -15.05 -8.65 -0.39
N TYR A 67 -15.73 -7.58 0.05
CA TYR A 67 -17.19 -7.57 0.16
C TYR A 67 -17.88 -7.78 -1.20
N TYR A 68 -17.37 -7.12 -2.25
CA TYR A 68 -17.91 -7.32 -3.59
C TYR A 68 -17.79 -8.78 -4.05
N PHE A 69 -16.64 -9.42 -3.82
CA PHE A 69 -16.41 -10.81 -4.23
C PHE A 69 -17.24 -11.82 -3.43
N ASP A 70 -17.38 -11.62 -2.12
CA ASP A 70 -18.10 -12.57 -1.27
C ASP A 70 -19.62 -12.41 -1.34
N ILE A 71 -20.11 -11.18 -1.51
CA ILE A 71 -21.55 -10.87 -1.38
C ILE A 71 -22.17 -10.39 -2.68
N VAL A 72 -21.57 -9.40 -3.33
CA VAL A 72 -22.21 -8.68 -4.44
C VAL A 72 -22.21 -9.49 -5.73
N ALA A 73 -21.05 -9.95 -6.18
CA ALA A 73 -20.93 -10.75 -7.40
C ALA A 73 -21.75 -12.07 -7.32
N PRO A 74 -21.68 -12.86 -6.22
CA PRO A 74 -22.44 -14.10 -6.11
C PRO A 74 -23.95 -13.88 -6.06
N ALA A 75 -24.43 -12.78 -5.45
CA ALA A 75 -25.85 -12.43 -5.45
C ALA A 75 -26.40 -12.18 -6.86
N GLU A 76 -25.55 -11.85 -7.82
CA GLU A 76 -25.89 -11.71 -9.23
C GLU A 76 -25.60 -12.94 -10.09
N GLY A 77 -25.21 -14.04 -9.43
CA GLY A 77 -24.86 -15.29 -10.10
C GLY A 77 -23.47 -15.29 -10.74
N ASP A 78 -22.60 -14.35 -10.35
CA ASP A 78 -21.19 -14.37 -10.73
C ASP A 78 -20.34 -15.02 -9.62
N SER A 79 -19.83 -16.23 -9.90
CA SER A 79 -18.95 -16.97 -9.01
C SER A 79 -17.49 -16.95 -9.47
N THR A 80 -17.11 -16.04 -10.38
CA THR A 80 -15.74 -15.96 -10.94
C THR A 80 -14.69 -15.75 -9.85
N PHE A 81 -14.97 -14.91 -8.85
CA PHE A 81 -13.99 -14.53 -7.82
C PHE A 81 -13.93 -15.47 -6.61
N GLY A 82 -14.74 -16.54 -6.64
CA GLY A 82 -14.89 -17.46 -5.52
C GLY A 82 -15.29 -16.76 -4.22
N GLY A 83 -15.14 -17.46 -3.09
CA GLY A 83 -15.35 -16.87 -1.76
C GLY A 83 -16.10 -17.79 -0.83
N PHE A 84 -16.72 -17.19 0.19
CA PHE A 84 -17.47 -17.91 1.20
C PHE A 84 -18.76 -17.16 1.53
N ASP A 85 -19.89 -17.86 1.51
CA ASP A 85 -21.15 -17.33 2.00
C ASP A 85 -21.24 -17.61 3.51
N PRO A 86 -21.11 -16.59 4.39
CA PRO A 86 -21.15 -16.81 5.83
C PRO A 86 -22.54 -17.18 6.36
N LEU A 87 -23.62 -16.86 5.64
CA LEU A 87 -24.99 -17.18 6.04
C LEU A 87 -25.29 -18.66 5.84
N THR A 88 -24.83 -19.23 4.72
CA THR A 88 -25.03 -20.66 4.39
C THR A 88 -23.85 -21.55 4.76
N GLN A 89 -22.71 -20.94 5.16
CA GLN A 89 -21.43 -21.60 5.41
C GLN A 89 -20.96 -22.45 4.23
N SER A 90 -21.10 -21.91 3.01
CA SER A 90 -20.77 -22.63 1.78
C SER A 90 -19.68 -21.94 0.96
N VAL A 91 -18.87 -22.74 0.30
CA VAL A 91 -17.83 -22.25 -0.63
C VAL A 91 -18.52 -21.76 -1.91
N ILE A 92 -18.12 -20.58 -2.36
CA ILE A 92 -18.55 -19.98 -3.61
C ILE A 92 -17.47 -20.23 -4.65
N GLY A 93 -17.87 -20.71 -5.82
CA GLY A 93 -16.96 -20.94 -6.94
C GLY A 93 -15.87 -22.01 -6.67
N PRO A 94 -15.02 -22.29 -7.67
CA PRO A 94 -13.99 -23.32 -7.57
C PRO A 94 -12.61 -22.80 -7.12
N THR A 95 -12.37 -21.49 -7.16
CA THR A 95 -11.07 -20.85 -6.87
C THR A 95 -11.27 -19.38 -6.52
N ILE A 96 -10.40 -18.82 -5.69
CA ILE A 96 -10.31 -17.37 -5.40
C ILE A 96 -9.23 -16.67 -6.21
N THR A 97 -8.42 -17.41 -6.98
CA THR A 97 -7.27 -16.85 -7.71
C THR A 97 -7.61 -15.69 -8.66
N PRO A 98 -8.83 -15.60 -9.26
CA PRO A 98 -9.23 -14.44 -10.05
C PRO A 98 -9.26 -13.11 -9.29
N ARG A 99 -9.26 -13.09 -7.95
CA ARG A 99 -9.19 -11.86 -7.15
C ARG A 99 -7.91 -11.07 -7.41
N THR A 100 -6.80 -11.77 -7.68
CA THR A 100 -5.51 -11.18 -8.12
C THR A 100 -5.70 -10.23 -9.32
N TRP A 101 -6.66 -10.51 -10.20
CA TRP A 101 -6.87 -9.69 -11.41
C TRP A 101 -7.41 -8.30 -11.09
N ILE A 102 -8.04 -8.10 -9.93
CA ILE A 102 -8.67 -6.84 -9.53
C ILE A 102 -7.86 -6.18 -8.40
N GLU A 103 -7.47 -6.98 -7.40
CA GLU A 103 -6.67 -6.54 -6.26
C GLU A 103 -5.21 -6.26 -6.64
N GLY A 104 -4.72 -6.89 -7.72
CA GLY A 104 -3.32 -6.86 -8.13
C GLY A 104 -2.39 -7.69 -7.25
N MET A 105 -2.77 -7.93 -5.99
CA MET A 105 -2.00 -8.67 -4.99
C MET A 105 -2.13 -10.19 -5.12
N SER A 106 -1.23 -10.90 -4.43
CA SER A 106 -1.17 -12.35 -4.45
C SER A 106 -2.42 -13.02 -3.86
N SER A 107 -2.71 -14.23 -4.32
CA SER A 107 -3.82 -15.05 -3.83
C SER A 107 -3.47 -16.53 -3.92
N SER A 108 -4.04 -17.33 -3.02
CA SER A 108 -3.76 -18.77 -2.94
C SER A 108 -4.99 -19.54 -2.51
N ASP A 109 -5.37 -20.58 -3.28
CA ASP A 109 -6.44 -21.53 -2.92
C ASP A 109 -6.03 -22.47 -1.76
N ASP A 110 -4.73 -22.54 -1.46
CA ASP A 110 -4.16 -23.44 -0.47
C ASP A 110 -3.93 -22.77 0.89
N GLU A 111 -3.99 -21.45 1.00
CA GLU A 111 -3.79 -20.76 2.28
C GLU A 111 -5.03 -20.79 3.17
N GLU A 112 -4.80 -20.74 4.49
CA GLU A 112 -5.90 -20.57 5.44
C GLU A 112 -6.38 -19.13 5.40
N HIS A 113 -7.69 -18.95 5.50
CA HIS A 113 -8.30 -17.64 5.60
C HIS A 113 -8.47 -17.28 7.07
N GLU A 114 -7.99 -16.10 7.48
CA GLU A 114 -7.96 -15.67 8.89
C GLU A 114 -9.31 -15.78 9.62
N ILE A 115 -10.42 -15.48 8.92
CA ILE A 115 -11.79 -15.55 9.46
C ILE A 115 -12.53 -16.84 9.05
N TYR A 116 -12.56 -17.20 7.77
CA TYR A 116 -13.43 -18.26 7.27
C TYR A 116 -12.95 -19.67 7.64
N THR A 117 -11.63 -19.89 7.73
CA THR A 117 -11.08 -21.19 8.11
C THR A 117 -11.47 -21.56 9.56
N PRO A 118 -11.31 -20.69 10.57
CA PRO A 118 -11.83 -20.95 11.92
C PRO A 118 -13.35 -21.18 11.97
N LEU A 119 -14.15 -20.38 11.25
CA LEU A 119 -15.61 -20.48 11.26
C LEU A 119 -16.12 -21.82 10.70
N THR A 120 -15.39 -22.40 9.75
CA THR A 120 -15.76 -23.67 9.11
C THR A 120 -15.13 -24.90 9.77
N GLY A 121 -14.37 -24.71 10.86
CA GLY A 121 -13.62 -25.77 11.51
C GLY A 121 -12.51 -26.34 10.64
N GLY A 122 -11.82 -25.47 9.89
CA GLY A 122 -10.67 -25.82 9.06
C GLY A 122 -11.01 -26.30 7.65
N LYS A 123 -12.27 -26.19 7.21
CA LYS A 123 -12.70 -26.74 5.91
C LYS A 123 -12.50 -25.76 4.75
N TYR A 124 -12.63 -24.47 5.01
CA TYR A 124 -12.38 -23.44 4.02
C TYR A 124 -10.87 -23.20 3.89
N ARG A 125 -10.42 -23.09 2.65
CA ARG A 125 -9.08 -22.63 2.24
C ARG A 125 -9.26 -21.73 1.02
N GLY A 126 -8.33 -20.82 0.81
CA GLY A 126 -8.46 -19.73 -0.14
C GLY A 126 -8.33 -18.39 0.56
N SER A 127 -7.25 -17.66 0.31
CA SER A 127 -7.10 -16.30 0.82
C SER A 127 -6.33 -15.41 -0.15
N THR A 128 -6.38 -14.12 0.10
CA THR A 128 -5.65 -13.08 -0.63
C THR A 128 -4.73 -12.35 0.32
N GLU A 129 -3.70 -11.71 -0.21
CA GLU A 129 -2.87 -10.79 0.58
C GLU A 129 -3.70 -9.60 1.11
N CYS A 130 -4.75 -9.19 0.38
CA CYS A 130 -5.72 -8.21 0.88
C CYS A 130 -6.35 -8.64 2.21
N VAL A 131 -6.52 -9.95 2.41
CA VAL A 131 -7.03 -10.50 3.67
C VAL A 131 -5.88 -10.74 4.64
N GLU A 132 -4.97 -11.67 4.36
CA GLU A 132 -3.95 -12.08 5.34
C GLU A 132 -2.96 -10.97 5.72
N GLY A 133 -2.72 -10.01 4.83
CA GLY A 133 -1.84 -8.87 5.07
C GLY A 133 -2.54 -7.66 5.70
N TRP A 134 -3.81 -7.41 5.36
CA TRP A 134 -4.44 -6.10 5.62
C TRP A 134 -5.77 -6.14 6.39
N LEU A 135 -6.35 -7.32 6.59
CA LEU A 135 -7.57 -7.48 7.37
C LEU A 135 -7.35 -6.99 8.82
N GLY A 136 -8.34 -6.28 9.36
CA GLY A 136 -8.28 -5.70 10.71
C GLY A 136 -7.37 -4.47 10.87
N LEU A 137 -6.46 -4.19 9.93
CA LEU A 137 -5.71 -2.94 9.90
C LEU A 137 -6.56 -1.77 9.39
N LEU A 138 -7.47 -2.02 8.45
CA LEU A 138 -8.33 -0.98 7.90
C LEU A 138 -9.12 -0.23 8.99
N PRO A 139 -9.82 -0.88 9.94
CA PRO A 139 -10.48 -0.18 11.05
C PRO A 139 -9.55 0.71 11.88
N LEU A 140 -8.28 0.34 12.08
CA LEU A 140 -7.29 1.18 12.78
C LEU A 140 -6.89 2.42 11.99
N VAL A 141 -7.04 2.38 10.66
CA VAL A 141 -6.72 3.50 9.78
C VAL A 141 -7.91 4.46 9.70
N ILE A 142 -9.12 3.94 9.49
CA ILE A 142 -10.25 4.78 9.04
C ILE A 142 -11.30 5.05 10.13
N ASN A 143 -11.46 4.17 11.12
CA ASN A 143 -12.59 4.24 12.06
C ASN A 143 -12.19 4.91 13.37
N PRO A 144 -12.69 6.14 13.67
CA PRO A 144 -12.32 6.86 14.88
C PRO A 144 -12.78 6.18 16.18
N LEU A 145 -13.66 5.19 16.09
CA LEU A 145 -14.26 4.44 17.19
C LEU A 145 -13.63 3.05 17.36
N PHE A 146 -12.48 2.80 16.73
CA PHE A 146 -11.78 1.53 16.80
C PHE A 146 -10.32 1.69 17.22
N THR A 147 -9.90 0.94 18.24
CA THR A 147 -8.49 0.83 18.63
C THR A 147 -8.22 -0.50 19.33
N ASN A 148 -7.05 -1.07 19.10
CA ASN A 148 -6.57 -2.29 19.77
C ASN A 148 -5.46 -1.98 20.80
N VAL A 149 -5.26 -0.70 21.16
CA VAL A 149 -4.24 -0.30 22.12
C VAL A 149 -4.56 -0.85 23.50
N VAL A 150 -3.69 -1.74 23.98
CA VAL A 150 -3.78 -2.32 25.33
C VAL A 150 -3.34 -1.30 26.38
N GLY A 151 -4.00 -1.26 27.53
CA GLY A 151 -3.63 -0.40 28.65
C GLY A 151 -4.46 0.88 28.77
N LEU A 152 -5.42 1.10 27.87
CA LEU A 152 -6.28 2.28 27.88
C LEU A 152 -7.21 2.33 29.12
N GLU A 153 -7.47 1.19 29.76
CA GLU A 153 -8.20 1.10 31.03
C GLU A 153 -7.51 1.82 32.20
N GLN A 154 -6.25 2.23 32.02
CA GLN A 154 -5.49 3.01 33.00
C GLN A 154 -5.69 4.52 32.83
N LEU A 155 -6.35 4.95 31.76
CA LEU A 155 -6.68 6.34 31.48
C LEU A 155 -8.16 6.61 31.82
N PRO A 156 -8.55 7.86 32.10
CA PRO A 156 -9.95 8.23 32.24
C PRO A 156 -10.76 7.95 30.96
N ASP A 157 -11.98 7.42 31.09
CA ASP A 157 -12.83 7.04 29.95
C ASP A 157 -13.03 8.19 28.97
N ASP A 158 -13.27 9.41 29.48
CA ASP A 158 -13.46 10.62 28.67
C ASP A 158 -12.23 10.94 27.82
N VAL A 159 -11.03 10.79 28.39
CA VAL A 159 -9.77 10.96 27.64
C VAL A 159 -9.65 9.96 26.50
N VAL A 160 -10.06 8.71 26.70
CA VAL A 160 -9.98 7.67 25.66
C VAL A 160 -11.04 7.88 24.58
N THR A 161 -12.27 8.21 24.96
CA THR A 161 -13.38 8.39 24.03
C THR A 161 -13.32 9.70 23.25
N ASP A 162 -12.60 10.71 23.75
CA ASP A 162 -12.36 11.97 23.05
C ASP A 162 -11.27 11.84 21.95
N VAL A 163 -10.47 10.77 21.97
CA VAL A 163 -9.50 10.49 20.90
C VAL A 163 -10.21 9.93 19.68
N LYS A 164 -9.89 10.49 18.52
CA LYS A 164 -10.34 10.03 17.22
C LYS A 164 -9.27 9.11 16.67
N TRP A 165 -9.50 7.81 16.73
CA TRP A 165 -8.50 6.78 16.43
C TRP A 165 -8.39 6.52 14.93
N THR A 166 -8.08 7.56 14.15
CA THR A 166 -7.81 7.43 12.72
C THR A 166 -6.39 7.81 12.40
N HIS A 167 -5.86 7.25 11.32
CA HIS A 167 -4.57 7.62 10.77
C HIS A 167 -4.47 9.12 10.43
N TRP A 168 -5.57 9.74 10.03
CA TRP A 168 -5.59 11.18 9.74
C TRP A 168 -5.55 12.02 11.01
N ASP A 169 -6.26 11.62 12.06
CA ASP A 169 -6.30 12.34 13.34
C ASP A 169 -4.97 12.24 14.11
N ASP A 170 -4.18 11.19 13.90
CA ASP A 170 -2.78 11.11 14.35
C ASP A 170 -1.93 12.27 13.79
N LEU A 171 -2.32 12.83 12.64
CA LEU A 171 -1.65 13.91 11.93
C LEU A 171 -2.49 15.20 11.90
N LYS A 172 -3.47 15.35 12.78
CA LYS A 172 -4.36 16.54 12.82
C LYS A 172 -3.63 17.87 12.94
N ASN A 173 -2.45 17.90 13.58
CA ASN A 173 -1.63 19.11 13.68
C ASN A 173 -0.94 19.49 12.36
N ILE A 174 -0.93 18.58 11.38
CA ILE A 174 -0.41 18.78 10.03
C ILE A 174 -1.57 19.05 9.06
N TYR A 175 -2.59 18.22 9.08
CA TYR A 175 -3.73 18.29 8.14
C TYR A 175 -4.75 19.37 8.51
N GLY A 176 -4.72 19.84 9.76
CA GLY A 176 -5.76 20.70 10.31
C GLY A 176 -6.96 19.89 10.77
N GLU A 177 -8.06 20.59 11.01
CA GLU A 177 -9.26 20.06 11.63
C GLU A 177 -10.49 20.69 10.95
N ASN A 178 -11.50 19.87 10.66
CA ASN A 178 -12.76 20.34 10.09
C ASN A 178 -13.72 20.89 11.16
N GLU A 179 -14.90 21.37 10.76
CA GLU A 179 -15.88 21.94 11.70
C GLU A 179 -16.43 20.94 12.73
N GLN A 180 -16.35 19.62 12.48
CA GLN A 180 -16.74 18.56 13.41
C GLN A 180 -15.57 18.08 14.28
N GLY A 181 -14.40 18.68 14.10
CA GLY A 181 -13.22 18.43 14.88
C GLY A 181 -12.33 17.28 14.35
N TYR A 182 -12.57 16.76 13.16
CA TYR A 182 -11.83 15.62 12.60
C TYR A 182 -10.76 16.11 11.64
N ALA A 183 -9.62 15.43 11.61
CA ALA A 183 -8.65 15.65 10.55
C ALA A 183 -9.26 15.29 9.18
N PRO A 184 -8.97 16.07 8.12
CA PRO A 184 -9.43 15.76 6.78
C PRO A 184 -8.76 14.48 6.23
N ASN A 185 -9.55 13.68 5.53
CA ASN A 185 -9.16 12.37 4.97
C ASN A 185 -8.42 12.54 3.62
N THR A 186 -7.28 11.87 3.43
CA THR A 186 -6.48 11.87 2.19
C THR A 186 -6.83 10.76 1.19
N TRP A 187 -7.62 9.76 1.57
CA TRP A 187 -8.03 8.64 0.74
C TRP A 187 -9.09 9.06 -0.28
N ASP A 188 -8.84 8.73 -1.55
CA ASP A 188 -9.72 9.01 -2.67
C ASP A 188 -9.87 7.76 -3.54
N ASN A 189 -11.05 7.52 -4.07
CA ASN A 189 -11.23 6.54 -5.14
C ASN A 189 -12.11 7.02 -6.30
N VAL A 190 -12.33 8.33 -6.42
CA VAL A 190 -13.11 8.92 -7.53
C VAL A 190 -12.34 8.72 -8.84
N GLY A 191 -13.04 8.23 -9.87
CA GLY A 191 -12.47 7.99 -11.19
C GLY A 191 -11.55 6.77 -11.30
N VAL A 192 -11.29 6.05 -10.21
CA VAL A 192 -10.43 4.85 -10.20
C VAL A 192 -11.17 3.67 -10.82
N GLN A 193 -10.56 3.07 -11.84
CA GLN A 193 -11.14 2.01 -12.66
C GLN A 193 -10.61 0.63 -12.24
N TYR A 194 -11.18 0.05 -11.18
CA TYR A 194 -10.74 -1.24 -10.65
C TYR A 194 -10.86 -2.34 -11.72
N GLY A 195 -9.80 -3.10 -11.92
CA GLY A 195 -9.74 -4.17 -12.93
C GLY A 195 -9.54 -3.73 -14.38
N LEU A 196 -9.15 -2.48 -14.65
CA LEU A 196 -8.97 -1.98 -16.03
C LEU A 196 -7.95 -2.83 -16.82
N GLN A 197 -6.80 -3.14 -16.23
CA GLN A 197 -5.82 -4.01 -16.89
C GLN A 197 -6.38 -5.42 -17.13
N ALA A 198 -7.11 -5.99 -16.18
CA ALA A 198 -7.75 -7.28 -16.34
C ALA A 198 -8.80 -7.30 -17.47
N LEU A 199 -9.53 -6.21 -17.68
CA LEU A 199 -10.42 -6.04 -18.81
C LEU A 199 -9.65 -6.06 -20.13
N LYS A 200 -8.57 -5.27 -20.23
CA LYS A 200 -7.75 -5.16 -21.45
C LYS A 200 -7.06 -6.48 -21.81
N GLU A 201 -6.71 -7.27 -20.81
CA GLU A 201 -6.12 -8.60 -20.94
C GLU A 201 -7.17 -9.72 -21.13
N ASN A 202 -8.45 -9.37 -21.22
CA ASN A 202 -9.57 -10.31 -21.38
C ASN A 202 -9.64 -11.37 -20.27
N LYS A 203 -9.22 -11.01 -19.05
CA LYS A 203 -9.36 -11.81 -17.83
C LYS A 203 -10.76 -11.68 -17.22
N ILE A 204 -11.36 -10.50 -17.35
CA ILE A 204 -12.77 -10.24 -16.99
C ILE A 204 -13.55 -9.72 -18.19
N THR A 205 -14.86 -9.94 -18.17
CA THR A 205 -15.76 -9.40 -19.19
C THR A 205 -16.01 -7.91 -18.97
N LEU A 206 -16.38 -7.20 -20.04
CA LEU A 206 -16.85 -5.81 -19.94
C LEU A 206 -18.02 -5.66 -18.95
N LYS A 207 -18.94 -6.63 -18.91
CA LYS A 207 -20.03 -6.63 -17.93
C LYS A 207 -19.51 -6.66 -16.49
N GLN A 208 -18.55 -7.53 -16.20
CA GLN A 208 -17.93 -7.62 -14.87
C GLN A 208 -17.19 -6.32 -14.51
N PHE A 209 -16.43 -5.75 -15.45
CA PHE A 209 -15.75 -4.47 -15.22
C PHE A 209 -16.71 -3.32 -14.87
N LEU A 210 -17.83 -3.21 -15.60
CA LEU A 210 -18.87 -2.22 -15.30
C LEU A 210 -19.54 -2.48 -13.94
N ASP A 211 -19.76 -3.75 -13.59
CA ASP A 211 -20.42 -4.12 -12.34
C ASP A 211 -19.54 -3.83 -11.11
N ILE A 212 -18.27 -4.25 -11.17
CA ILE A 212 -17.23 -3.95 -10.17
C ILE A 212 -17.21 -2.45 -9.90
N ASN A 213 -17.07 -1.64 -10.96
CA ASN A 213 -16.90 -0.20 -10.78
C ASN A 213 -18.18 0.55 -10.41
N ALA A 214 -19.34 -0.02 -10.71
CA ALA A 214 -20.61 0.51 -10.25
C ALA A 214 -20.86 0.24 -8.76
N LYS A 215 -20.44 -0.92 -8.24
CA LYS A 215 -20.87 -1.39 -6.90
C LYS A 215 -19.81 -1.34 -5.82
N ILE A 216 -18.54 -1.24 -6.18
CA ILE A 216 -17.49 -0.86 -5.24
C ILE A 216 -17.59 0.65 -5.00
N GLY A 217 -18.12 1.00 -3.83
CA GLY A 217 -18.23 2.38 -3.36
C GLY A 217 -16.93 2.89 -2.72
N GLY A 218 -17.07 3.78 -1.74
CA GLY A 218 -15.99 4.24 -0.89
C GLY A 218 -16.30 4.11 0.60
N TRP A 219 -15.49 4.71 1.45
CA TRP A 219 -15.71 4.82 2.89
C TRP A 219 -16.53 6.07 3.26
N LYS A 220 -17.35 5.93 4.31
CA LYS A 220 -17.99 7.07 4.98
C LYS A 220 -16.94 8.01 5.54
N GLN A 221 -17.33 9.27 5.78
CA GLN A 221 -16.43 10.16 6.49
C GLN A 221 -16.28 9.74 7.97
N PRO A 222 -15.14 10.00 8.63
CA PRO A 222 -14.90 9.53 10.00
C PRO A 222 -16.02 9.87 11.00
N TRP A 223 -16.63 11.06 10.90
CA TRP A 223 -17.72 11.47 11.79
C TRP A 223 -19.06 10.78 11.53
N GLU A 224 -19.18 10.01 10.46
CA GLU A 224 -20.37 9.22 10.10
C GLU A 224 -20.18 7.73 10.40
N MET A 225 -18.97 7.32 10.80
CA MET A 225 -18.65 5.93 11.10
C MET A 225 -19.25 5.50 12.43
N VAL A 226 -19.53 4.21 12.53
CA VAL A 226 -20.07 3.52 13.69
C VAL A 226 -19.05 2.49 14.21
N PRO A 227 -19.17 2.04 15.47
CA PRO A 227 -18.30 0.99 15.98
C PRO A 227 -18.33 -0.27 15.12
N GLU A 228 -17.17 -0.91 14.97
CA GLU A 228 -17.01 -2.11 14.14
C GLU A 228 -17.90 -3.29 14.59
N GLY A 229 -18.22 -4.15 13.63
CA GLY A 229 -18.93 -5.41 13.82
C GLY A 229 -18.03 -6.57 14.21
N TYR A 230 -18.56 -7.78 14.28
CA TYR A 230 -17.78 -8.99 14.50
C TYR A 230 -17.01 -9.38 13.21
N PRO A 231 -15.73 -9.78 13.26
CA PRO A 231 -14.96 -10.12 14.46
C PRO A 231 -14.20 -8.96 15.09
N PHE A 232 -14.08 -7.80 14.44
CA PHE A 232 -13.23 -6.71 14.93
C PHE A 232 -13.67 -6.16 16.29
N SER A 233 -14.98 -6.16 16.57
CA SER A 233 -15.52 -5.81 17.89
C SER A 233 -14.95 -6.63 19.06
N LEU A 234 -14.44 -7.85 18.83
CA LEU A 234 -13.72 -8.63 19.85
C LEU A 234 -12.42 -7.98 20.30
N TYR A 235 -11.80 -7.19 19.43
CA TYR A 235 -10.50 -6.56 19.60
C TYR A 235 -10.60 -5.05 19.82
N ASN A 236 -11.83 -4.49 19.85
CA ASN A 236 -12.04 -3.07 20.06
C ASN A 236 -11.98 -2.72 21.55
N THR A 237 -10.88 -2.07 21.94
CA THR A 237 -10.64 -1.64 23.32
C THR A 237 -11.68 -0.63 23.80
N ILE A 238 -12.19 0.24 22.92
CA ILE A 238 -13.23 1.22 23.30
C ILE A 238 -14.53 0.52 23.65
N GLN A 239 -14.97 -0.44 22.83
CA GLN A 239 -16.17 -1.23 23.13
C GLN A 239 -16.02 -2.01 24.44
N TYR A 240 -14.82 -2.57 24.70
CA TYR A 240 -14.52 -3.22 25.98
C TYR A 240 -14.66 -2.26 27.17
N LEU A 241 -14.08 -1.05 27.08
CA LEU A 241 -14.17 -0.03 28.14
C LEU A 241 -15.60 0.44 28.38
N LEU A 242 -16.40 0.53 27.32
CA LEU A 242 -17.82 0.94 27.39
C LEU A 242 -18.77 -0.22 27.75
N GLU A 243 -18.24 -1.38 28.15
CA GLU A 243 -19.00 -2.60 28.48
C GLU A 243 -19.94 -3.06 27.35
N ILE A 244 -19.59 -2.77 26.09
CA ILE A 244 -20.33 -3.20 24.89
C ILE A 244 -19.89 -4.62 24.57
N THR A 245 -20.83 -5.58 24.64
CA THR A 245 -20.55 -6.98 24.34
C THR A 245 -20.61 -7.23 22.83
N PRO A 246 -19.56 -7.81 22.22
CA PRO A 246 -19.57 -8.21 20.80
C PRO A 246 -20.70 -9.22 20.50
N ASP A 247 -21.48 -8.98 19.44
CA ASP A 247 -22.54 -9.89 18.97
C ASP A 247 -22.09 -10.59 17.68
N PRO A 248 -21.86 -11.93 17.68
CA PRO A 248 -21.53 -12.67 16.47
C PRO A 248 -22.59 -12.60 15.36
N LYS A 249 -23.83 -12.19 15.67
CA LYS A 249 -24.86 -11.93 14.65
C LYS A 249 -24.57 -10.68 13.82
N ASP A 250 -23.74 -9.79 14.35
CA ASP A 250 -23.31 -8.56 13.71
C ASP A 250 -22.05 -8.81 12.85
N PHE A 251 -22.06 -9.93 12.12
CA PHE A 251 -20.94 -10.42 11.32
C PHE A 251 -20.66 -9.48 10.15
N ASP A 252 -19.50 -8.83 10.18
CA ASP A 252 -19.04 -7.83 9.23
C ASP A 252 -17.49 -7.87 9.15
N PRO A 253 -16.91 -8.92 8.53
CA PRO A 253 -15.47 -9.03 8.34
C PRO A 253 -14.90 -8.01 7.34
N TRP A 254 -15.77 -7.27 6.65
CA TRP A 254 -15.38 -6.29 5.63
C TRP A 254 -15.46 -4.83 6.11
N SER A 255 -15.89 -4.60 7.36
CA SER A 255 -16.18 -3.25 7.90
C SER A 255 -17.25 -2.50 7.08
N ILE A 256 -18.12 -3.21 6.37
CA ILE A 256 -19.00 -2.64 5.34
C ILE A 256 -20.08 -1.71 5.91
N ARG A 257 -20.39 -1.81 7.21
CA ARG A 257 -21.23 -0.81 7.90
C ARG A 257 -20.69 0.61 7.80
N ASN A 258 -19.37 0.76 7.61
CA ASN A 258 -18.65 2.01 7.49
C ASN A 258 -18.37 2.40 6.02
N ALA A 259 -18.83 1.60 5.05
CA ALA A 259 -18.74 1.88 3.63
C ALA A 259 -20.01 2.51 3.06
N ASN A 260 -19.87 3.15 1.90
CA ASN A 260 -20.94 3.71 1.08
C ASN A 260 -21.39 2.66 0.05
N ILE A 261 -22.25 1.73 0.47
CA ILE A 261 -22.74 0.63 -0.38
C ILE A 261 -24.13 0.87 -0.97
N ASP A 262 -24.88 1.84 -0.44
CA ASP A 262 -26.22 2.14 -0.92
C ASP A 262 -26.14 2.79 -2.30
N THR A 263 -26.60 2.07 -3.31
CA THR A 263 -26.53 2.53 -4.70
C THR A 263 -27.61 3.57 -5.01
N ASP A 264 -27.29 4.47 -5.92
CA ASP A 264 -28.26 5.41 -6.48
C ASP A 264 -29.30 4.70 -7.38
N GLU A 265 -30.20 5.48 -7.97
CA GLU A 265 -31.22 4.98 -8.91
C GLU A 265 -30.65 4.32 -10.18
N LYS A 266 -29.35 4.47 -10.44
CA LYS A 266 -28.61 3.85 -11.55
C LYS A 266 -27.77 2.66 -11.09
N GLY A 267 -27.88 2.26 -9.82
CA GLY A 267 -27.11 1.15 -9.26
C GLY A 267 -25.63 1.50 -9.05
N VAL A 268 -25.29 2.77 -8.82
CA VAL A 268 -23.90 3.22 -8.57
C VAL A 268 -23.71 3.57 -7.10
N ALA A 269 -22.72 2.93 -6.47
CA ALA A 269 -22.33 3.16 -5.08
C ALA A 269 -21.46 4.44 -4.96
N PRO A 270 -21.73 5.33 -3.99
CA PRO A 270 -20.95 6.55 -3.81
C PRO A 270 -19.48 6.29 -3.47
N ARG A 271 -18.59 7.06 -4.08
CA ARG A 271 -17.13 7.01 -3.86
C ARG A 271 -16.65 8.08 -2.88
N THR A 272 -15.49 7.86 -2.27
CA THR A 272 -14.91 8.83 -1.32
C THR A 272 -14.01 9.79 -2.05
N THR A 273 -14.21 11.08 -1.77
CA THR A 273 -13.31 12.14 -2.23
C THR A 273 -12.31 12.47 -1.13
N GLY A 274 -11.02 12.41 -1.48
CA GLY A 274 -9.93 12.83 -0.60
C GLY A 274 -9.75 14.35 -0.59
N ASN A 275 -9.21 14.87 0.50
CA ASN A 275 -8.99 16.30 0.71
C ASN A 275 -7.62 16.75 0.18
N ILE A 276 -7.64 17.63 -0.82
CA ILE A 276 -6.43 18.15 -1.47
C ILE A 276 -5.54 18.94 -0.51
N ASP A 277 -6.10 19.72 0.41
CA ASP A 277 -5.29 20.50 1.37
C ASP A 277 -4.55 19.59 2.35
N ALA A 278 -5.16 18.47 2.75
CA ALA A 278 -4.53 17.42 3.56
C ALA A 278 -3.39 16.74 2.79
N MET A 279 -3.62 16.40 1.52
CA MET A 279 -2.58 15.83 0.64
C MET A 279 -1.41 16.81 0.48
N HIS A 280 -1.68 18.08 0.20
CA HIS A 280 -0.66 19.13 0.14
C HIS A 280 0.16 19.20 1.44
N ALA A 281 -0.51 19.17 2.59
CA ALA A 281 0.14 19.19 3.90
C ALA A 281 0.99 17.92 4.14
N ALA A 282 0.56 16.75 3.67
CA ALA A 282 1.35 15.52 3.73
C ALA A 282 2.67 15.65 2.95
N TYR A 283 2.64 16.17 1.73
CA TYR A 283 3.87 16.44 0.95
C TYR A 283 4.76 17.48 1.64
N GLN A 284 4.21 18.64 2.01
CA GLN A 284 4.99 19.75 2.57
C GLN A 284 5.62 19.44 3.93
N SER A 285 5.00 18.57 4.71
CA SER A 285 5.53 18.13 6.00
C SER A 285 6.57 17.01 5.89
N GLY A 286 6.86 16.51 4.69
CA GLY A 286 7.82 15.43 4.45
C GLY A 286 7.31 14.05 4.85
N HIS A 287 5.99 13.91 4.96
CA HIS A 287 5.31 12.67 5.31
C HIS A 287 5.09 11.75 4.11
N VAL A 288 5.16 12.28 2.89
CA VAL A 288 5.28 11.50 1.66
C VAL A 288 6.76 11.36 1.33
N PHE A 289 7.23 10.14 1.06
CA PHE A 289 8.59 9.93 0.57
C PHE A 289 8.65 10.29 -0.92
N ILE A 290 9.35 11.37 -1.24
CA ILE A 290 9.47 11.94 -2.60
C ILE A 290 10.82 11.60 -3.27
N GLY A 291 11.59 10.68 -2.67
CA GLY A 291 12.83 10.19 -3.27
C GLY A 291 13.99 11.19 -3.34
N ARG A 292 13.95 12.27 -2.55
CA ARG A 292 15.08 13.22 -2.42
C ARG A 292 15.12 13.89 -1.05
N PRO A 293 16.30 14.33 -0.56
CA PRO A 293 16.42 15.12 0.65
C PRO A 293 15.79 16.51 0.55
N VAL A 294 15.17 16.97 1.64
CA VAL A 294 14.49 18.28 1.69
C VAL A 294 15.46 19.48 1.65
N ASP A 295 16.74 19.27 1.96
CA ASP A 295 17.77 20.32 1.93
C ASP A 295 18.57 20.36 0.61
N GLY A 296 18.22 19.49 -0.35
CA GLY A 296 18.91 19.36 -1.63
C GLY A 296 20.24 18.60 -1.55
N SER A 297 20.55 17.91 -0.45
CA SER A 297 21.67 16.97 -0.40
C SER A 297 21.41 15.72 -1.24
N GLU A 298 22.41 14.84 -1.36
CA GLU A 298 22.23 13.51 -1.96
C GLU A 298 21.59 12.55 -0.94
N MET A 299 20.81 11.57 -1.43
CA MET A 299 20.33 10.47 -0.61
C MET A 299 21.48 9.59 -0.11
N ILE A 300 21.36 9.06 1.10
CA ILE A 300 22.34 8.13 1.67
C ILE A 300 22.37 6.79 0.89
N PRO A 301 23.48 6.02 0.98
CA PRO A 301 23.49 4.64 0.52
C PRO A 301 22.47 3.78 1.27
N LEU A 302 21.69 3.00 0.52
CA LEU A 302 20.61 2.15 1.02
C LEU A 302 20.73 0.76 0.39
N ILE A 303 20.62 -0.28 1.21
CA ILE A 303 20.47 -1.66 0.76
C ILE A 303 19.10 -2.14 1.22
N ASP A 304 18.14 -2.06 0.31
CA ASP A 304 16.77 -2.53 0.49
C ASP A 304 16.75 -4.05 0.40
N PHE A 305 16.60 -4.70 1.54
CA PHE A 305 16.71 -6.15 1.66
C PHE A 305 15.37 -6.78 2.06
N ARG A 306 14.96 -7.83 1.37
CA ARG A 306 13.82 -8.64 1.82
C ARG A 306 13.97 -10.12 1.50
N HIS A 307 13.23 -10.93 2.26
CA HIS A 307 12.85 -12.25 1.78
C HIS A 307 11.65 -12.10 0.83
N TYR A 308 11.55 -12.99 -0.15
CA TYR A 308 10.38 -13.05 -1.03
C TYR A 308 9.23 -13.81 -0.35
N LEU A 309 8.16 -13.08 0.00
CA LEU A 309 7.04 -13.56 0.81
C LEU A 309 5.68 -13.49 0.09
N ASP A 310 5.59 -12.99 -1.14
CA ASP A 310 4.34 -12.92 -1.90
C ASP A 310 3.56 -14.26 -1.98
N PRO A 311 4.20 -15.45 -2.04
CA PRO A 311 3.48 -16.73 -2.03
C PRO A 311 2.81 -17.10 -0.70
N VAL A 312 3.16 -16.45 0.41
CA VAL A 312 2.56 -16.70 1.74
C VAL A 312 1.63 -15.58 2.18
N LEU A 313 1.23 -14.70 1.25
CA LEU A 313 0.21 -13.65 1.45
C LEU A 313 0.55 -12.64 2.57
N ASP A 314 1.84 -12.43 2.82
CA ASP A 314 2.31 -11.46 3.81
C ASP A 314 2.13 -10.02 3.31
N MET A 315 1.87 -9.08 4.23
CA MET A 315 1.68 -7.65 3.90
C MET A 315 2.88 -6.99 3.19
N HIS A 316 4.09 -7.54 3.33
CA HIS A 316 5.33 -6.97 2.80
C HIS A 316 5.59 -7.40 1.36
N HIS A 317 4.61 -7.18 0.50
CA HIS A 317 4.67 -7.58 -0.90
C HIS A 317 5.86 -6.95 -1.63
N ALA A 318 6.49 -7.73 -2.49
CA ALA A 318 7.82 -7.48 -3.04
C ALA A 318 7.92 -6.19 -3.88
N GLN A 319 6.82 -5.76 -4.50
CA GLN A 319 6.77 -4.58 -5.36
C GLN A 319 7.20 -3.28 -4.65
N GLN A 320 7.10 -3.19 -3.31
CA GLN A 320 7.41 -1.98 -2.56
C GLN A 320 8.88 -1.52 -2.62
N SER A 321 9.84 -2.43 -2.83
CA SER A 321 11.24 -2.03 -3.05
C SER A 321 11.36 -1.22 -4.35
N PHE A 322 10.56 -1.57 -5.36
CA PHE A 322 10.52 -0.92 -6.66
C PHE A 322 9.67 0.35 -6.66
N ALA A 323 8.62 0.44 -5.82
CA ALA A 323 7.93 1.69 -5.55
C ALA A 323 8.90 2.77 -5.03
N THR A 324 9.74 2.38 -4.08
CA THR A 324 10.78 3.26 -3.54
C THR A 324 11.80 3.66 -4.61
N ARG A 325 12.23 2.71 -5.44
CA ARG A 325 13.17 2.98 -6.54
C ARG A 325 12.58 3.96 -7.56
N GLU A 326 11.33 3.76 -7.97
CA GLU A 326 10.61 4.68 -8.86
C GLU A 326 10.59 6.09 -8.29
N ARG A 327 10.29 6.24 -7.00
CA ARG A 327 10.30 7.55 -6.33
C ARG A 327 11.69 8.19 -6.29
N LEU A 328 12.76 7.41 -6.11
CA LEU A 328 14.14 7.92 -6.20
C LEU A 328 14.44 8.43 -7.63
N LEU A 329 14.04 7.66 -8.65
CA LEU A 329 14.18 8.07 -10.06
C LEU A 329 13.43 9.38 -10.33
N GLU A 330 12.18 9.52 -9.86
CA GLU A 330 11.40 10.75 -9.99
C GLU A 330 11.99 11.92 -9.19
N GLY A 331 12.42 11.66 -7.95
CA GLY A 331 12.82 12.68 -6.98
C GLY A 331 14.18 13.31 -7.28
N GLN A 332 15.20 12.49 -7.56
CA GLN A 332 16.59 12.93 -7.76
C GLN A 332 17.16 12.55 -9.14
N GLY A 333 16.37 11.90 -10.02
CA GLY A 333 16.78 11.58 -11.39
C GLY A 333 17.61 10.30 -11.55
N HIS A 334 17.90 9.59 -10.45
CA HIS A 334 18.63 8.32 -10.43
C HIS A 334 18.31 7.52 -9.16
N ALA A 335 18.61 6.22 -9.16
CA ALA A 335 18.49 5.36 -7.98
C ALA A 335 19.83 4.73 -7.57
N ASP A 336 20.97 5.24 -8.07
CA ASP A 336 22.31 4.67 -7.86
C ASP A 336 22.79 4.59 -6.40
N ASN A 337 22.05 5.19 -5.46
CA ASN A 337 22.28 5.07 -4.02
C ASN A 337 21.50 3.91 -3.37
N GLN A 338 20.62 3.21 -4.10
CA GLN A 338 19.81 2.10 -3.59
C GLN A 338 20.15 0.79 -4.31
N LEU A 339 20.51 -0.23 -3.53
CA LEU A 339 20.55 -1.62 -3.98
C LEU A 339 19.28 -2.36 -3.51
N ILE A 340 18.71 -3.20 -4.35
CA ILE A 340 17.58 -4.08 -4.03
C ILE A 340 18.08 -5.52 -3.98
N TRP A 341 17.99 -6.12 -2.80
CA TRP A 341 18.50 -7.45 -2.50
C TRP A 341 17.38 -8.37 -2.05
N PHE A 342 17.11 -9.44 -2.81
CA PHE A 342 16.11 -10.43 -2.45
C PHE A 342 16.74 -11.76 -2.07
N ALA A 343 16.18 -12.42 -1.07
CA ALA A 343 16.50 -13.79 -0.73
C ALA A 343 15.25 -14.68 -0.78
N LYS A 344 15.41 -15.95 -1.12
CA LYS A 344 14.38 -16.94 -0.74
C LYS A 344 14.24 -16.96 0.80
N PRO A 345 13.06 -17.35 1.33
CA PRO A 345 12.83 -17.38 2.77
C PRO A 345 13.98 -18.05 3.55
N TYR A 346 14.27 -17.53 4.75
CA TYR A 346 15.26 -18.00 5.72
C TYR A 346 16.74 -17.62 5.50
N TYR A 347 17.13 -17.04 4.37
CA TYR A 347 18.51 -16.58 4.17
C TYR A 347 18.69 -15.08 4.47
N ASP A 348 19.48 -14.77 5.50
CA ASP A 348 19.66 -13.40 6.00
C ASP A 348 20.89 -12.71 5.39
N LEU A 349 20.65 -11.63 4.62
CA LEU A 349 21.67 -10.79 4.00
C LEU A 349 22.08 -9.58 4.84
N THR A 350 21.51 -9.39 6.04
CA THR A 350 21.72 -8.16 6.84
C THR A 350 23.20 -7.89 7.14
N MET A 351 23.96 -8.92 7.50
CA MET A 351 25.39 -8.74 7.80
C MET A 351 26.21 -8.42 6.55
N HIS A 352 25.87 -9.01 5.41
CA HIS A 352 26.50 -8.68 4.13
C HIS A 352 26.19 -7.22 3.74
N ALA A 353 24.96 -6.75 3.97
CA ALA A 353 24.59 -5.36 3.72
C ALA A 353 25.42 -4.39 4.58
N PHE A 354 25.72 -4.74 5.84
CA PHE A 354 26.61 -3.93 6.67
C PHE A 354 28.04 -3.87 6.15
N ASP A 355 28.58 -4.98 5.64
CA ASP A 355 29.94 -5.01 5.09
C ASP A 355 30.05 -4.11 3.84
N VAL A 356 29.06 -4.16 2.93
CA VAL A 356 29.00 -3.29 1.75
C VAL A 356 28.83 -1.82 2.14
N LEU A 357 27.94 -1.53 3.10
CA LEU A 357 27.73 -0.15 3.59
C LEU A 357 28.95 0.41 4.32
N ASP A 358 29.69 -0.41 5.08
CA ASP A 358 30.94 0.01 5.73
C ASP A 358 31.95 0.48 4.68
N GLU A 359 32.16 -0.29 3.61
CA GLU A 359 33.05 0.13 2.53
C GLU A 359 32.53 1.37 1.80
N TRP A 360 31.23 1.41 1.45
CA TRP A 360 30.66 2.55 0.73
C TRP A 360 30.80 3.85 1.52
N ILE A 361 30.47 3.82 2.82
CA ILE A 361 30.60 4.98 3.70
C ILE A 361 32.08 5.35 3.89
N TYR A 362 32.97 4.36 4.06
CA TYR A 362 34.41 4.60 4.13
C TYR A 362 34.91 5.32 2.85
N ASN A 363 34.45 4.90 1.67
CA ASN A 363 34.81 5.52 0.40
C ASN A 363 34.38 6.99 0.35
N ILE A 364 33.13 7.27 0.73
CA ILE A 364 32.57 8.64 0.80
C ILE A 364 33.42 9.53 1.71
N GLN A 365 33.83 9.01 2.86
CA GLN A 365 34.58 9.78 3.86
C GLN A 365 36.06 9.96 3.47
N HIS A 366 36.67 9.03 2.73
CA HIS A 366 38.12 8.93 2.64
C HIS A 366 38.72 8.69 1.24
N LYS A 367 38.04 8.03 0.30
CA LYS A 367 38.60 7.72 -1.03
C LYS A 367 38.43 8.90 -2.00
N VAL A 368 37.20 9.28 -2.32
CA VAL A 368 36.93 10.34 -3.30
C VAL A 368 36.17 11.50 -2.64
N TYR A 369 36.90 12.24 -1.81
CA TYR A 369 36.34 13.30 -0.98
C TYR A 369 35.60 14.37 -1.81
N GLY A 370 34.35 14.67 -1.43
CA GLY A 370 33.52 15.68 -2.07
C GLY A 370 32.89 15.28 -3.40
N LYS A 371 32.89 13.99 -3.76
CA LYS A 371 32.26 13.47 -4.98
C LYS A 371 30.90 12.78 -4.78
N GLY A 372 30.36 12.78 -3.56
CA GLY A 372 29.01 12.27 -3.29
C GLY A 372 28.93 10.75 -3.12
N VAL A 373 27.72 10.24 -3.00
CA VAL A 373 27.37 8.84 -2.72
C VAL A 373 27.63 7.96 -3.94
N VAL A 374 27.12 8.35 -5.10
CA VAL A 374 27.19 7.53 -6.33
C VAL A 374 28.63 7.24 -6.76
N VAL A 375 29.49 8.27 -6.80
CA VAL A 375 30.89 8.13 -7.22
C VAL A 375 31.71 7.25 -6.27
N ASN A 376 31.27 7.11 -5.02
CA ASN A 376 31.97 6.34 -4.00
C ASN A 376 31.38 4.95 -3.78
N ARG A 377 30.38 4.53 -4.57
CA ARG A 377 29.82 3.19 -4.57
C ARG A 377 30.94 2.14 -4.82
N PRO A 378 31.05 1.08 -4.00
CA PRO A 378 31.99 -0.01 -4.26
C PRO A 378 31.70 -0.70 -5.60
N ASP A 379 32.72 -1.21 -6.27
CA ASP A 379 32.61 -1.82 -7.61
C ASP A 379 31.77 -3.11 -7.62
N ASP A 380 31.65 -3.80 -6.48
CA ASP A 380 30.89 -5.04 -6.27
C ASP A 380 29.54 -4.80 -5.58
N ALA A 381 29.21 -3.56 -5.25
CA ALA A 381 27.95 -3.21 -4.61
C ALA A 381 26.85 -3.15 -5.66
N GLU A 382 26.33 -4.29 -6.11
CA GLU A 382 25.29 -4.40 -7.14
C GLU A 382 23.93 -4.86 -6.60
N ASP A 383 22.89 -4.67 -7.42
CA ASP A 383 21.62 -5.35 -7.19
C ASP A 383 21.82 -6.86 -7.28
N MET A 384 21.12 -7.63 -6.44
CA MET A 384 21.27 -9.08 -6.44
C MET A 384 20.09 -9.84 -5.85
N CYS A 385 20.11 -11.15 -6.06
CA CYS A 385 19.22 -12.07 -5.37
C CYS A 385 19.84 -13.45 -5.17
N VAL A 386 19.43 -14.14 -4.09
CA VAL A 386 20.00 -15.43 -3.68
C VAL A 386 18.94 -16.50 -3.40
N ASP A 387 19.33 -17.77 -3.53
CA ASP A 387 18.51 -18.92 -3.13
C ASP A 387 18.51 -19.14 -1.60
N ALA A 388 17.86 -20.22 -1.14
CA ALA A 388 17.72 -20.50 0.29
C ALA A 388 19.03 -20.93 0.96
N GLU A 389 20.04 -21.31 0.17
CA GLU A 389 21.37 -21.67 0.61
C GLU A 389 22.36 -20.50 0.51
N GLY A 390 21.94 -19.37 -0.06
CA GLY A 390 22.76 -18.18 -0.26
C GLY A 390 23.56 -18.18 -1.57
N ASN A 391 23.27 -19.07 -2.51
CA ASN A 391 23.90 -19.02 -3.82
C ASN A 391 23.26 -17.90 -4.64
N ILE A 392 24.09 -17.14 -5.36
CA ILE A 392 23.65 -16.07 -6.25
C ILE A 392 22.79 -16.66 -7.38
N ILE A 393 21.57 -16.14 -7.51
CA ILE A 393 20.67 -16.40 -8.65
C ILE A 393 20.94 -15.36 -9.75
N GLY A 394 21.09 -14.10 -9.36
CA GLY A 394 21.43 -12.98 -10.24
C GLY A 394 22.12 -11.87 -9.45
N GLU A 395 23.04 -11.17 -10.12
CA GLU A 395 23.79 -10.04 -9.57
C GLU A 395 24.23 -9.15 -10.73
N GLY A 396 24.07 -7.83 -10.58
CA GLY A 396 24.46 -6.85 -11.58
C GLY A 396 23.36 -5.85 -11.94
N PRO A 397 23.65 -4.92 -12.86
CA PRO A 397 22.73 -3.85 -13.24
C PRO A 397 21.48 -4.37 -13.97
N ASP A 398 21.54 -5.55 -14.57
CA ASP A 398 20.44 -6.22 -15.29
C ASP A 398 19.67 -7.23 -14.42
N ALA A 399 20.02 -7.34 -13.12
CA ALA A 399 19.40 -8.33 -12.23
C ALA A 399 17.86 -8.19 -12.17
N TRP A 400 17.39 -6.94 -12.17
CA TRP A 400 15.99 -6.56 -12.01
C TRP A 400 15.35 -5.95 -13.28
N ASP A 401 15.97 -6.13 -14.45
CA ASP A 401 15.40 -5.71 -15.74
C ASP A 401 13.97 -6.25 -15.90
N GLY A 402 13.12 -5.50 -16.61
CA GLY A 402 11.72 -5.82 -16.88
C GLY A 402 10.73 -5.46 -15.76
N ILE A 403 11.16 -4.77 -14.70
CA ILE A 403 10.27 -4.29 -13.62
C ILE A 403 9.92 -2.80 -13.79
N LEU A 404 10.93 -1.94 -13.97
CA LEU A 404 10.78 -0.48 -14.14
C LEU A 404 11.08 -0.02 -15.57
N ASP A 405 11.38 -0.96 -16.46
CA ASP A 405 11.72 -0.70 -17.85
C ASP A 405 11.05 -1.73 -18.77
N ASP A 406 11.20 -1.51 -20.08
CA ASP A 406 10.65 -2.39 -21.13
C ASP A 406 11.63 -3.50 -21.54
N ASN A 407 12.68 -3.77 -20.75
CA ASN A 407 13.65 -4.83 -21.05
C ASN A 407 13.04 -6.22 -20.75
N GLU A 408 13.69 -7.27 -21.28
CA GLU A 408 13.33 -8.65 -20.91
C GLU A 408 13.62 -8.90 -19.42
N PRO A 409 12.79 -9.68 -18.71
CA PRO A 409 12.99 -9.95 -17.30
C PRO A 409 14.39 -10.48 -16.97
N GLY A 410 15.08 -9.77 -16.07
CA GLY A 410 16.38 -10.16 -15.53
C GLY A 410 16.34 -11.48 -14.73
N PRO A 411 17.50 -12.02 -14.33
CA PRO A 411 17.57 -13.27 -13.58
C PRO A 411 16.82 -13.20 -12.24
N CYS A 412 16.84 -12.06 -11.55
CA CYS A 412 16.13 -11.89 -10.29
C CYS A 412 14.64 -11.66 -10.51
N THR A 413 14.26 -10.83 -11.50
CA THR A 413 12.85 -10.66 -11.91
C THR A 413 12.19 -12.00 -12.26
N SER A 414 12.91 -12.86 -12.98
CA SER A 414 12.42 -14.19 -13.37
C SER A 414 12.28 -15.15 -12.18
N ALA A 415 13.16 -15.03 -11.18
CA ALA A 415 13.15 -15.89 -10.00
C ALA A 415 12.14 -15.47 -8.93
N PHE A 416 11.79 -14.18 -8.89
CA PHE A 416 10.91 -13.55 -7.91
C PHE A 416 9.85 -12.70 -8.62
N PRO A 417 8.80 -13.32 -9.21
CA PRO A 417 7.74 -12.59 -9.90
C PRO A 417 7.07 -11.57 -8.98
N LEU A 418 6.74 -10.40 -9.48
CA LEU A 418 6.05 -9.39 -8.67
C LEU A 418 4.54 -9.44 -8.86
N PHE A 419 3.83 -9.26 -7.75
CA PHE A 419 2.44 -8.85 -7.76
C PHE A 419 2.33 -7.32 -7.79
N SER A 420 1.10 -6.83 -7.83
CA SER A 420 0.76 -5.43 -8.07
C SER A 420 -0.13 -4.89 -6.94
N THR A 421 -0.84 -3.79 -7.21
CA THR A 421 -1.89 -3.26 -6.33
C THR A 421 -3.13 -2.92 -7.15
N SER A 422 -4.27 -2.79 -6.48
CA SER A 422 -5.55 -2.37 -7.08
C SER A 422 -5.40 -1.07 -7.89
N ARG A 423 -4.53 -0.16 -7.43
CA ARG A 423 -4.26 1.13 -8.06
C ARG A 423 -3.42 1.01 -9.32
N ILE A 424 -2.42 0.14 -9.32
CA ILE A 424 -1.60 -0.13 -10.51
C ILE A 424 -2.45 -0.88 -11.56
N ILE A 425 -3.25 -1.87 -11.15
CA ILE A 425 -4.21 -2.55 -12.04
C ILE A 425 -5.22 -1.58 -12.67
N ALA A 426 -5.58 -0.51 -11.96
CA ALA A 426 -6.42 0.57 -12.48
C ALA A 426 -5.68 1.55 -13.42
N GLY A 427 -4.38 1.39 -13.62
CA GLY A 427 -3.52 2.20 -14.50
C GLY A 427 -2.53 3.13 -13.77
N GLY A 428 -2.43 3.04 -12.44
CA GLY A 428 -1.49 3.82 -11.63
C GLY A 428 -0.02 3.46 -11.85
N ASN A 429 0.88 4.30 -11.33
CA ASN A 429 2.33 4.13 -11.44
C ASN A 429 2.89 3.14 -10.40
N MET A 430 4.12 2.68 -10.62
CA MET A 430 4.84 1.81 -9.66
C MET A 430 5.10 2.52 -8.32
N GLY A 431 5.26 3.85 -8.33
CA GLY A 431 5.48 4.65 -7.13
C GLY A 431 4.35 4.55 -6.10
N GLY A 432 3.11 4.30 -6.53
CA GLY A 432 1.96 4.12 -5.65
C GLY A 432 1.65 5.34 -4.78
N ASP A 433 2.07 6.53 -5.21
CA ASP A 433 2.01 7.78 -4.44
C ASP A 433 0.92 8.75 -4.89
N VAL A 434 0.05 8.30 -5.80
CA VAL A 434 -1.11 9.07 -6.28
C VAL A 434 -2.27 8.93 -5.30
N PHE A 435 -2.41 9.90 -4.39
CA PHE A 435 -3.60 10.01 -3.53
C PHE A 435 -4.85 10.22 -4.36
N LYS A 436 -4.82 11.22 -5.25
CA LYS A 436 -5.95 11.63 -6.08
C LYS A 436 -5.48 11.86 -7.51
N CYS A 437 -6.00 11.06 -8.43
CA CYS A 437 -5.69 11.22 -9.83
C CYS A 437 -6.34 12.50 -10.41
N GLN A 438 -5.73 13.05 -11.47
CA GLN A 438 -6.44 14.00 -12.31
C GLN A 438 -7.50 13.27 -13.14
N LEU A 439 -8.68 13.87 -13.32
CA LEU A 439 -9.79 13.26 -14.03
C LEU A 439 -9.89 13.78 -15.46
N ILE A 440 -10.19 12.87 -16.39
CA ILE A 440 -10.59 13.19 -17.76
C ILE A 440 -12.00 12.66 -18.03
N PRO A 441 -12.81 13.35 -18.87
CA PRO A 441 -14.13 12.85 -19.24
C PRO A 441 -14.05 11.44 -19.84
N VAL A 442 -15.03 10.58 -19.53
CA VAL A 442 -15.07 9.18 -20.01
C VAL A 442 -14.93 9.09 -21.52
N ARG A 443 -15.64 9.96 -22.26
CA ARG A 443 -15.56 10.00 -23.72
C ARG A 443 -14.15 10.28 -24.22
N GLU A 444 -13.44 11.21 -23.59
CA GLU A 444 -12.06 11.51 -23.94
C GLU A 444 -11.14 10.33 -23.63
N ALA A 445 -11.36 9.63 -22.51
CA ALA A 445 -10.62 8.41 -22.17
C ALA A 445 -10.81 7.31 -23.23
N VAL A 446 -12.03 7.11 -23.73
CA VAL A 446 -12.32 6.18 -24.83
C VAL A 446 -11.62 6.61 -26.11
N GLU A 447 -11.69 7.89 -26.48
CA GLU A 447 -11.02 8.42 -27.68
C GLU A 447 -9.48 8.30 -27.60
N ARG A 448 -8.92 8.38 -26.40
CA ARG A 448 -7.48 8.18 -26.12
C ARG A 448 -7.06 6.71 -26.00
N GLY A 449 -7.98 5.77 -26.17
CA GLY A 449 -7.69 4.33 -26.18
C GLY A 449 -7.45 3.72 -24.80
N PHE A 450 -7.99 4.31 -23.72
CA PHE A 450 -7.77 3.78 -22.36
C PHE A 450 -8.26 2.34 -22.20
N TYR A 451 -9.29 1.97 -22.96
CA TYR A 451 -9.92 0.65 -22.93
C TYR A 451 -9.41 -0.30 -24.03
N ASP A 452 -8.49 0.14 -24.90
CA ASP A 452 -8.00 -0.70 -26.01
C ASP A 452 -7.36 -2.00 -25.47
N PRO A 453 -7.63 -3.17 -26.11
CA PRO A 453 -8.34 -3.36 -27.37
C PRO A 453 -9.86 -3.60 -27.24
N VAL A 454 -10.47 -3.34 -26.09
CA VAL A 454 -11.89 -3.62 -25.84
C VAL A 454 -12.77 -2.58 -26.54
N PRO A 455 -13.68 -2.98 -27.43
CA PRO A 455 -14.57 -2.05 -28.10
C PRO A 455 -15.62 -1.50 -27.14
N ILE A 456 -15.78 -0.17 -27.12
CA ILE A 456 -16.77 0.55 -26.32
C ILE A 456 -17.86 1.08 -27.26
N ASP A 457 -19.07 0.54 -27.16
CA ASP A 457 -20.24 1.04 -27.89
C ASP A 457 -20.96 2.17 -27.14
N ASP A 458 -21.96 2.78 -27.77
CA ASP A 458 -22.69 3.93 -27.21
C ASP A 458 -23.41 3.59 -25.88
N GLU A 459 -23.88 2.35 -25.73
CA GLU A 459 -24.55 1.90 -24.50
C GLU A 459 -23.53 1.75 -23.36
N THR A 460 -22.38 1.14 -23.65
CA THR A 460 -21.27 1.01 -22.70
C THR A 460 -20.72 2.37 -22.33
N LEU A 461 -20.51 3.27 -23.30
CA LEU A 461 -20.04 4.63 -23.05
C LEU A 461 -20.98 5.36 -22.09
N LYS A 462 -22.30 5.29 -22.34
CA LYS A 462 -23.29 5.87 -21.43
C LYS A 462 -23.21 5.24 -20.04
N ARG A 463 -23.04 3.92 -19.95
CA ARG A 463 -22.93 3.26 -18.64
C ARG A 463 -21.66 3.68 -17.89
N LEU A 464 -20.54 3.86 -18.58
CA LEU A 464 -19.31 4.39 -18.00
C LEU A 464 -19.50 5.84 -17.52
N GLU A 465 -20.20 6.70 -18.29
CA GLU A 465 -20.54 8.07 -17.88
C GLU A 465 -21.48 8.10 -16.66
N GLU A 466 -22.33 7.08 -16.48
CA GLU A 466 -23.15 6.92 -15.27
C GLU A 466 -22.32 6.51 -14.05
N ILE A 467 -21.36 5.60 -14.22
CA ILE A 467 -20.48 5.11 -13.15
C ILE A 467 -19.45 6.18 -12.74
N PHE A 468 -18.93 6.93 -13.72
CA PHE A 468 -17.87 7.92 -13.56
C PHE A 468 -18.35 9.31 -14.01
N PRO A 469 -19.31 9.92 -13.29
CA PRO A 469 -19.89 11.20 -13.70
C PRO A 469 -18.87 12.35 -13.72
N ASP A 470 -17.85 12.29 -12.87
CA ASP A 470 -16.77 13.28 -12.79
C ASP A 470 -15.59 12.97 -13.74
N GLY A 471 -15.64 11.84 -14.46
CA GLY A 471 -14.55 11.33 -15.28
C GLY A 471 -13.76 10.21 -14.62
N VAL A 472 -12.76 9.71 -15.36
CA VAL A 472 -11.86 8.63 -14.94
C VAL A 472 -10.43 9.14 -14.75
N CYS A 473 -9.64 8.44 -13.95
CA CYS A 473 -8.24 8.77 -13.70
C CYS A 473 -7.41 8.80 -14.98
N ASP A 474 -6.71 9.91 -15.22
CA ASP A 474 -5.60 10.04 -16.18
C ASP A 474 -4.26 9.95 -15.44
N TYR A 475 -3.76 8.72 -15.27
CA TYR A 475 -2.47 8.45 -14.64
C TYR A 475 -1.25 8.87 -15.47
N SER A 476 -1.45 9.40 -16.69
CA SER A 476 -0.36 10.12 -17.38
C SER A 476 -0.06 11.48 -16.74
N LYS A 477 -0.91 11.90 -15.79
CA LYS A 477 -0.70 13.04 -14.90
C LYS A 477 -0.30 12.54 -13.52
N GLY A 478 0.51 13.34 -12.83
CA GLY A 478 0.82 13.11 -11.44
C GLY A 478 -0.38 13.33 -10.52
N ASP A 479 -0.14 13.13 -9.23
CA ASP A 479 -1.11 13.34 -8.16
C ASP A 479 -1.65 14.77 -8.14
N ALA A 480 -2.97 14.91 -8.15
CA ALA A 480 -3.67 16.19 -8.02
C ALA A 480 -3.50 16.80 -6.62
N GLY A 481 -3.14 15.99 -5.63
CA GLY A 481 -2.80 16.41 -4.28
C GLY A 481 -1.34 16.85 -4.10
N ARG A 482 -0.49 16.79 -5.14
CA ARG A 482 0.91 17.21 -5.06
C ARG A 482 1.03 18.74 -5.25
N PRO A 483 1.65 19.48 -4.31
CA PRO A 483 1.77 20.94 -4.42
C PRO A 483 2.65 21.38 -5.60
N ASP A 484 2.37 22.56 -6.14
CA ASP A 484 3.22 23.19 -7.16
C ASP A 484 4.68 23.33 -6.68
N GLY A 485 5.63 22.85 -7.50
CA GLY A 485 7.07 22.94 -7.22
C GLY A 485 7.64 21.79 -6.37
N PHE A 486 6.85 20.75 -6.10
CA PHE A 486 7.32 19.50 -5.51
C PHE A 486 7.67 18.45 -6.56
#